data_AF-A0A4U8TP08-F1
#
_entry.id   AF-A0A4U8TP08-F1
#
_cell.length_a   1.000
_cell.length_b   1.000
_cell.length_c   1.000
_cell.angle_alpha   90.00
_cell.angle_beta   90.00
_cell.angle_gamma   90.00
#
_symmetry.space_group_name_H-M   'P 1'
#
loop_
_entity.id
_entity.type
_entity.pdbx_description
1 polymer ?
#
loop_
_entity_poly.entity_id
_entity_poly.type
_entity_poly.pdbx_seq_one_letter_code
_entity_poly.pdbx_strand_id
1 'polypeptide(L)'
;MSLQSNLKSVKESFNSDEKILESAFTLEILWKRYRKYIIALIVCVIGVFAWIWVSEYIESRKAQKASSAYAKLLIDSTNEEALHTLKQSSPALYDMYRFFNTNNDMTAYEELAKSQNAFVRSLAQYEIASLKASEFVDSQNPINTASLAPYLASLESTKPTGLKNLALLQEAYLLFQAGEAKEAHQKLLLIPENTLFWEEAVNLKHYGLKLQSSKGEDK
;
A
#
# COMPACT_ATOMS: atom_id res chain seq x y z
N MET A 1 -69.75 -7.85 -10.18
CA MET A 1 -68.40 -7.89 -9.59
C MET A 1 -67.94 -6.56 -8.95
N SER A 2 -68.62 -5.43 -9.17
CA SER A 2 -68.21 -4.10 -8.64
C SER A 2 -68.52 -3.86 -7.15
N LEU A 3 -69.63 -4.40 -6.62
CA LEU A 3 -70.01 -4.18 -5.22
C LEU A 3 -69.15 -4.98 -4.23
N GLN A 4 -68.78 -6.22 -4.59
CA GLN A 4 -67.89 -7.04 -3.77
C GLN A 4 -66.45 -6.49 -3.74
N SER A 5 -65.95 -5.94 -4.85
CA SER A 5 -64.63 -5.30 -4.89
C SER A 5 -64.59 -4.01 -4.07
N ASN A 6 -65.66 -3.20 -4.10
CA ASN A 6 -65.77 -1.99 -3.28
C ASN A 6 -65.87 -2.31 -1.78
N LEU A 7 -66.66 -3.31 -1.39
CA LEU A 7 -66.74 -3.78 0.00
C LEU A 7 -65.40 -4.34 0.50
N LYS A 8 -64.68 -5.05 -0.37
CA LYS A 8 -63.35 -5.58 -0.03
C LYS A 8 -62.33 -4.46 0.14
N SER A 9 -62.33 -3.44 -0.73
CA SER A 9 -61.45 -2.27 -0.61
C SER A 9 -61.72 -1.46 0.65
N VAL A 10 -63.00 -1.26 1.02
CA VAL A 10 -63.40 -0.55 2.25
C VAL A 10 -62.99 -1.34 3.50
N LYS A 11 -63.11 -2.67 3.48
CA LYS A 11 -62.66 -3.52 4.59
C LYS A 11 -61.14 -3.53 4.74
N GLU A 12 -60.41 -3.51 3.62
CA GLU A 12 -58.95 -3.41 3.61
C GLU A 12 -58.48 -2.06 4.17
N SER A 13 -59.14 -0.95 3.82
CA SER A 13 -58.82 0.37 4.37
C SER A 13 -59.12 0.44 5.87
N PHE A 14 -60.23 -0.14 6.35
CA PHE A 14 -60.51 -0.22 7.79
C PHE A 14 -59.48 -1.06 8.56
N ASN A 15 -59.06 -2.21 8.02
CA ASN A 15 -57.99 -3.01 8.63
C ASN A 15 -56.63 -2.31 8.61
N SER A 16 -56.35 -1.52 7.57
CA SER A 16 -55.13 -0.71 7.48
C SER A 16 -55.15 0.40 8.53
N ASP A 17 -56.28 1.08 8.71
CA ASP A 17 -56.44 2.14 9.71
C ASP A 17 -56.36 1.57 11.13
N GLU A 18 -56.93 0.39 11.38
CA GLU A 18 -56.81 -0.32 12.66
C GLU A 18 -55.35 -0.67 12.98
N LYS A 19 -54.59 -1.18 12.01
CA LYS A 19 -53.14 -1.44 12.17
C LYS A 19 -52.34 -0.17 12.43
N ILE A 20 -52.68 0.94 11.76
CA ILE A 20 -52.03 2.23 11.99
C ILE A 20 -52.32 2.71 13.41
N LEU A 21 -53.56 2.60 13.89
CA LEU A 21 -53.93 2.97 15.25
C LEU A 21 -53.28 2.05 16.29
N GLU A 22 -53.24 0.74 16.06
CA GLU A 22 -52.55 -0.22 16.94
C GLU A 22 -51.05 0.08 17.02
N SER A 23 -50.42 0.43 15.89
CA SER A 23 -49.03 0.87 15.85
C SER A 23 -48.81 2.21 16.58
N ALA A 24 -49.76 3.14 16.52
CA ALA A 24 -49.70 4.40 17.24
C ALA A 24 -49.85 4.21 18.76
N PHE A 25 -50.76 3.34 19.21
CA PHE A 25 -50.93 3.02 20.62
C PHE A 25 -49.74 2.25 21.21
N THR A 26 -49.15 1.33 20.44
CA THR A 26 -47.93 0.64 20.87
C THR A 26 -46.75 1.61 20.96
N LEU A 27 -46.60 2.55 20.02
CA LEU A 27 -45.61 3.64 20.12
C LEU A 27 -45.83 4.53 21.35
N GLU A 28 -47.08 4.83 21.71
CA GLU A 28 -47.39 5.64 22.90
C GLU A 28 -46.97 4.94 24.20
N ILE A 29 -47.26 3.64 24.32
CA ILE A 29 -46.86 2.82 25.48
C ILE A 29 -45.33 2.70 25.55
N LEU A 30 -44.67 2.48 24.41
CA LEU A 30 -43.21 2.38 24.32
C LEU A 30 -42.54 3.71 24.68
N TRP A 31 -43.11 4.83 24.23
CA TRP A 31 -42.67 6.18 24.59
C TRP A 31 -42.81 6.45 26.09
N LYS A 32 -43.99 6.20 26.68
CA LYS A 32 -44.22 6.41 28.11
C LYS A 32 -43.28 5.58 28.99
N ARG A 33 -43.02 4.32 28.62
CA ARG A 33 -42.17 3.40 29.39
C ARG A 33 -40.67 3.66 29.22
N TYR A 34 -40.22 4.01 28.01
CA TYR A 34 -38.80 4.09 27.66
C TYR A 34 -38.30 5.50 27.33
N ARG A 35 -39.07 6.58 27.59
CA ARG A 35 -38.71 7.97 27.25
C ARG A 35 -37.25 8.35 27.54
N LYS A 36 -36.71 7.94 28.71
CA LYS A 36 -35.32 8.25 29.10
C LYS A 36 -34.29 7.52 28.23
N TYR A 37 -34.55 6.26 27.90
CA TYR A 37 -33.69 5.45 27.04
C TYR A 37 -33.76 5.89 25.57
N ILE A 38 -34.95 6.27 25.08
CA ILE A 38 -35.13 6.80 23.72
C ILE A 38 -34.39 8.14 23.58
N ILE A 39 -34.49 9.04 24.56
CA ILE A 39 -33.74 10.31 24.56
C ILE A 39 -32.22 10.03 24.61
N ALA A 40 -31.77 9.11 25.46
CA ALA A 40 -30.36 8.74 25.53
C ALA A 40 -29.83 8.17 24.20
N LEU A 41 -30.64 7.35 23.52
CA LEU A 41 -30.31 6.80 22.21
C LEU A 41 -30.24 7.90 21.14
N ILE A 42 -31.17 8.84 21.12
CA ILE A 42 -31.15 9.99 20.19
C ILE A 42 -29.90 10.85 20.42
N VAL A 43 -29.53 11.12 21.68
CA VAL A 43 -28.31 11.88 21.99
C VAL A 43 -27.05 11.14 21.51
N CYS A 44 -26.98 9.81 21.68
CA CYS A 44 -25.88 9.02 21.14
C CYS A 44 -25.81 9.10 19.61
N VAL A 45 -26.95 8.97 18.93
CA VAL A 45 -27.02 9.06 17.46
C VAL A 45 -26.54 10.43 16.98
N ILE A 46 -27.00 11.51 17.59
CA ILE A 46 -26.54 12.88 17.27
C ILE A 46 -25.03 13.00 17.51
N GLY A 47 -24.50 12.43 18.60
CA GLY A 47 -23.06 12.43 18.89
C GLY A 47 -22.23 11.73 17.81
N VAL A 48 -22.68 10.57 17.32
CA VAL A 48 -22.01 9.84 16.23
C VAL A 48 -22.05 10.64 14.93
N PHE A 49 -23.20 11.23 14.58
CA PHE A 49 -23.30 12.07 13.38
C PHE A 49 -22.41 13.31 13.47
N ALA A 50 -22.38 13.99 14.62
CA ALA A 50 -21.50 15.13 14.84
C ALA A 50 -20.02 14.72 14.72
N TRP A 51 -19.63 13.56 15.27
CA TRP A 51 -18.29 13.02 15.14
C TRP A 51 -17.90 12.78 13.67
N ILE A 52 -18.75 12.10 12.90
CA ILE A 52 -18.51 11.84 11.47
C ILE A 52 -18.32 13.16 10.72
N TRP A 53 -19.24 14.11 10.91
CA TRP A 53 -19.22 15.40 10.22
C TRP A 53 -17.96 16.22 10.53
N VAL A 54 -17.55 16.25 11.80
CA VAL A 54 -16.31 16.93 12.21
C VAL A 54 -15.07 16.20 11.65
N SER A 55 -15.04 14.88 11.68
CA SER A 55 -13.91 14.10 11.15
C SER A 55 -13.71 14.31 9.65
N GLU A 56 -14.78 14.28 8.85
CA GLU A 56 -14.73 14.52 7.39
C GLU A 56 -14.23 15.94 7.07
N TYR A 57 -14.69 16.94 7.82
CA TYR A 57 -14.24 18.32 7.65
C TYR A 57 -12.75 18.49 7.95
N ILE A 58 -12.25 17.86 9.02
CA ILE A 58 -10.84 17.93 9.41
C ILE A 58 -9.96 17.20 8.40
N GLU A 59 -10.37 16.00 7.96
CA GLU A 59 -9.60 15.15 7.04
C GLU A 59 -9.46 15.81 5.67
N SER A 60 -10.54 16.36 5.13
CA SER A 60 -10.54 17.09 3.85
C SER A 60 -9.59 18.29 3.86
N ARG A 61 -9.59 19.05 4.97
CA ARG A 61 -8.69 20.20 5.15
C ARG A 61 -7.22 19.77 5.27
N LYS A 62 -6.95 18.67 5.98
CA LYS A 62 -5.59 18.11 6.08
C LYS A 62 -5.10 17.67 4.70
N ALA A 63 -5.93 16.97 3.91
CA ALA A 63 -5.57 16.54 2.56
C ALA A 63 -5.24 17.72 1.62
N GLN A 64 -6.04 18.79 1.67
CA GLN A 64 -5.77 20.02 0.88
C GLN A 64 -4.48 20.72 1.31
N LYS A 65 -4.23 20.82 2.63
CA LYS A 65 -2.98 21.40 3.15
C LYS A 65 -1.76 20.57 2.78
N ALA A 66 -1.84 19.25 2.88
CA ALA A 66 -0.78 18.33 2.49
C ALA A 66 -0.47 18.46 0.99
N SER A 67 -1.51 18.46 0.15
CA SER A 67 -1.36 18.56 -1.31
C SER A 67 -0.73 19.90 -1.73
N SER A 68 -1.17 21.01 -1.13
CA SER A 68 -0.61 22.33 -1.44
C SER A 68 0.82 22.50 -0.91
N ALA A 69 1.15 21.96 0.27
CA ALA A 69 2.51 21.91 0.76
C ALA A 69 3.43 21.07 -0.14
N TYR A 70 2.97 19.89 -0.56
CA TYR A 70 3.70 19.03 -1.50
C TYR A 70 3.95 19.72 -2.83
N ALA A 71 2.94 20.39 -3.40
CA ALA A 71 3.10 21.15 -4.65
C ALA A 71 4.15 22.26 -4.54
N LYS A 72 4.24 22.93 -3.38
CA LYS A 72 5.31 23.91 -3.12
C LYS A 72 6.69 23.24 -3.10
N LEU A 73 6.81 22.08 -2.47
CA LEU A 73 8.08 21.34 -2.38
C LEU A 73 8.58 20.81 -3.73
N LEU A 74 7.68 20.56 -4.69
CA LEU A 74 8.06 20.19 -6.06
C LEU A 74 8.73 21.35 -6.82
N ILE A 75 8.43 22.59 -6.45
CA ILE A 75 9.00 23.79 -7.07
C ILE A 75 10.24 24.25 -6.29
N ASP A 76 10.14 24.24 -4.96
CA ASP A 76 11.19 24.64 -4.03
C ASP A 76 11.35 23.57 -2.94
N SER A 77 12.31 22.67 -3.16
CA SER A 77 12.60 21.54 -2.28
C SER A 77 13.19 21.95 -0.92
N THR A 78 13.60 23.21 -0.76
CA THR A 78 14.21 23.76 0.46
C THR A 78 13.24 24.55 1.34
N ASN A 79 11.97 24.60 0.95
CA ASN A 79 10.95 25.36 1.67
C ASN A 79 10.59 24.70 3.03
N GLU A 80 11.24 25.15 4.11
CA GLU A 80 11.04 24.67 5.48
C GLU A 80 9.58 24.78 5.97
N GLU A 81 8.86 25.83 5.56
CA GLU A 81 7.45 26.01 5.92
C GLU A 81 6.56 24.92 5.28
N ALA A 82 6.83 24.60 4.01
CA ALA A 82 6.12 23.54 3.31
C ALA A 82 6.48 22.16 3.86
N LEU A 83 7.74 21.90 4.24
CA LEU A 83 8.15 20.66 4.91
C LEU A 83 7.41 20.45 6.23
N HIS A 84 7.38 21.47 7.08
CA HIS A 84 6.68 21.40 8.36
C HIS A 84 5.17 21.22 8.18
N THR A 85 4.57 21.95 7.23
CA THR A 85 3.15 21.80 6.90
C THR A 85 2.84 20.40 6.39
N LEU A 86 3.69 19.81 5.54
CA LEU A 86 3.52 18.46 5.02
C LEU A 86 3.61 17.42 6.14
N LYS A 87 4.62 17.51 7.01
CA LYS A 87 4.82 16.59 8.14
C LYS A 87 3.63 16.58 9.12
N GLN A 88 3.05 17.75 9.40
CA GLN A 88 1.89 17.87 10.30
C GLN A 88 0.58 17.41 9.66
N SER A 89 0.38 17.72 8.37
CA SER A 89 -0.87 17.43 7.67
C SER A 89 -0.94 15.99 7.17
N SER A 90 0.19 15.41 6.73
CA SER A 90 0.31 14.04 6.26
C SER A 90 1.72 13.48 6.52
N PRO A 91 1.95 12.81 7.67
CA PRO A 91 3.25 12.20 7.96
C PRO A 91 3.60 11.09 6.95
N ALA A 92 2.61 10.36 6.44
CA ALA A 92 2.83 9.32 5.44
C ALA A 92 3.36 9.88 4.11
N LEU A 93 2.85 11.04 3.67
CA LEU A 93 3.30 11.71 2.45
C LEU A 93 4.66 12.38 2.65
N TYR A 94 4.91 12.91 3.85
CA TYR A 94 6.23 13.43 4.23
C TYR A 94 7.32 12.35 4.16
N ASP A 95 7.06 11.16 4.71
CA ASP A 95 8.00 10.05 4.67
C ASP A 95 8.28 9.60 3.22
N MET A 96 7.26 9.59 2.36
CA MET A 96 7.41 9.30 0.94
C MET A 96 8.25 10.37 0.22
N TYR A 97 7.98 11.65 0.48
CA TYR A 97 8.75 12.76 -0.08
C TYR A 97 10.23 12.66 0.32
N ARG A 98 10.50 12.40 1.61
CA ARG A 98 11.87 12.18 2.09
C ARG A 98 12.54 11.05 1.34
N PHE A 99 11.87 9.91 1.19
CA PHE A 99 12.41 8.74 0.48
C PHE A 99 12.91 9.10 -0.93
N PHE A 100 12.10 9.80 -1.73
CA PHE A 100 12.48 10.18 -3.09
C PHE A 100 13.56 11.26 -3.16
N ASN A 101 13.68 12.11 -2.14
CA ASN A 101 14.65 13.20 -2.11
C ASN A 101 15.95 12.84 -1.39
N THR A 102 16.10 11.59 -0.97
CA THR A 102 17.24 11.12 -0.15
C THR A 102 18.56 11.03 -0.95
N ASN A 103 18.58 11.14 -2.29
CA ASN A 103 19.79 11.17 -3.12
C ASN A 103 20.84 10.08 -2.75
N ASN A 104 20.41 8.84 -2.51
CA ASN A 104 21.25 7.72 -2.09
C ASN A 104 21.95 7.87 -0.72
N ASP A 105 21.49 8.77 0.16
CA ASP A 105 21.99 8.86 1.52
C ASP A 105 21.52 7.68 2.38
N MET A 106 22.48 6.82 2.70
CA MET A 106 22.26 5.61 3.49
C MET A 106 21.67 5.88 4.86
N THR A 107 22.10 6.96 5.53
CA THR A 107 21.64 7.29 6.89
C THR A 107 20.16 7.66 6.90
N ALA A 108 19.73 8.41 5.89
CA ALA A 108 18.34 8.78 5.71
C ALA A 108 17.46 7.56 5.36
N TYR A 109 17.94 6.60 4.57
CA TYR A 109 17.20 5.34 4.38
C TYR A 109 17.10 4.50 5.66
N GLU A 110 18.15 4.46 6.50
CA GLU A 110 18.09 3.76 7.79
C GLU A 110 17.07 4.36 8.76
N GLU A 111 16.86 5.67 8.71
CA GLU A 111 15.76 6.33 9.43
C GLU A 111 14.39 5.94 8.85
N LEU A 112 14.25 5.97 7.52
CA LEU A 112 13.00 5.65 6.84
C LEU A 112 12.62 4.16 6.97
N ALA A 113 13.61 3.27 7.13
CA ALA A 113 13.40 1.85 7.45
C ALA A 113 12.78 1.63 8.84
N LYS A 114 12.63 2.70 9.65
CA LYS A 114 11.91 2.71 10.94
C LYS A 114 10.59 3.49 10.87
N SER A 115 10.23 4.04 9.71
CA SER A 115 8.99 4.81 9.52
C SER A 115 7.75 3.98 9.87
N GLN A 116 6.70 4.65 10.35
CA GLN A 116 5.38 4.04 10.57
C GLN A 116 4.70 3.62 9.26
N ASN A 117 5.03 4.26 8.14
CA ASN A 117 4.50 3.93 6.83
C ASN A 117 5.14 2.62 6.33
N ALA A 118 4.34 1.54 6.29
CA ALA A 118 4.80 0.21 5.90
C ALA A 118 5.39 0.16 4.49
N PHE A 119 4.83 0.94 3.55
CA PHE A 119 5.33 0.99 2.17
C PHE A 119 6.71 1.65 2.10
N VAL A 120 6.86 2.86 2.68
CA VAL A 120 8.14 3.58 2.72
C VAL A 120 9.20 2.78 3.48
N ARG A 121 8.83 2.17 4.61
CA ARG A 121 9.71 1.29 5.37
C ARG A 121 10.30 0.19 4.50
N SER A 122 9.47 -0.42 3.68
CA SER A 122 9.89 -1.52 2.85
C SER A 122 10.73 -1.12 1.64
N LEU A 123 10.41 0.03 1.02
CA LEU A 123 11.25 0.62 -0.01
C LEU A 123 12.62 0.98 0.55
N ALA A 124 12.67 1.61 1.72
CA ALA A 124 13.92 1.95 2.38
C ALA A 124 14.77 0.72 2.73
N GLN A 125 14.15 -0.36 3.22
CA GLN A 125 14.85 -1.63 3.47
C GLN A 125 15.43 -2.23 2.18
N TYR A 126 14.68 -2.15 1.08
CA TYR A 126 15.16 -2.59 -0.23
C TYR A 126 16.33 -1.73 -0.72
N GLU A 127 16.24 -0.40 -0.67
CA GLU A 127 17.33 0.48 -1.08
C GLU A 127 18.60 0.27 -0.24
N ILE A 128 18.46 0.09 1.07
CA ILE A 128 19.58 -0.26 1.97
C ILE A 128 20.28 -1.54 1.49
N ALA A 129 19.51 -2.59 1.18
CA ALA A 129 20.05 -3.86 0.72
C ALA A 129 20.70 -3.73 -0.67
N SER A 130 20.04 -3.01 -1.58
CA SER A 130 20.49 -2.73 -2.95
C SER A 130 21.82 -1.97 -2.98
N LEU A 131 21.91 -0.85 -2.24
CA LEU A 131 23.11 -0.02 -2.17
C LEU A 131 24.29 -0.76 -1.56
N LYS A 132 24.06 -1.52 -0.47
CA LYS A 132 25.09 -2.37 0.14
C LYS A 132 25.60 -3.43 -0.84
N ALA A 133 24.70 -4.04 -1.61
CA ALA A 133 25.07 -5.04 -2.60
C ALA A 133 25.87 -4.42 -3.76
N SER A 134 25.48 -3.25 -4.27
CA SER A 134 26.21 -2.56 -5.34
C SER A 134 27.58 -2.08 -4.88
N GLU A 135 27.66 -1.46 -3.69
CA GLU A 135 28.94 -1.00 -3.12
C GLU A 135 29.91 -2.16 -2.93
N PHE A 136 29.41 -3.32 -2.50
CA PHE A 136 30.21 -4.53 -2.37
C PHE A 136 30.76 -5.01 -3.72
N VAL A 137 29.92 -5.05 -4.76
CA VAL A 137 30.35 -5.46 -6.10
C VAL A 137 31.35 -4.47 -6.70
N ASP A 138 31.12 -3.18 -6.55
CA ASP A 138 32.04 -2.14 -7.03
C ASP A 138 33.41 -2.23 -6.33
N SER A 139 33.41 -2.56 -5.04
CA SER A 139 34.62 -2.70 -4.23
C SER A 139 35.40 -3.99 -4.46
N GLN A 140 34.77 -5.04 -4.99
CA GLN A 140 35.39 -6.36 -5.19
C GLN A 140 35.34 -6.81 -6.65
N ASN A 141 36.43 -6.55 -7.38
CA ASN A 141 36.67 -7.10 -8.71
C ASN A 141 38.01 -7.87 -8.75
N PRO A 142 38.03 -9.21 -8.94
CA PRO A 142 36.88 -10.10 -9.19
C PRO A 142 36.04 -10.39 -7.93
N ILE A 143 34.74 -10.59 -8.13
CA ILE A 143 33.76 -10.80 -7.05
C ILE A 143 33.92 -12.21 -6.47
N ASN A 144 34.04 -12.32 -5.14
CA ASN A 144 33.94 -13.59 -4.44
C ASN A 144 32.46 -13.87 -4.07
N THR A 145 31.92 -14.94 -4.63
CA THR A 145 30.51 -15.36 -4.51
C THR A 145 30.10 -15.69 -3.09
N ALA A 146 31.00 -16.28 -2.28
CA ALA A 146 30.73 -16.58 -0.88
C ALA A 146 30.50 -15.32 -0.04
N SER A 147 31.17 -14.22 -0.37
CA SER A 147 31.00 -12.91 0.27
C SER A 147 29.81 -12.10 -0.27
N LEU A 148 29.23 -12.50 -1.40
CA LEU A 148 27.99 -11.90 -1.96
C LEU A 148 26.73 -12.46 -1.27
N ALA A 149 26.78 -13.70 -0.77
CA ALA A 149 25.67 -14.39 -0.11
C ALA A 149 24.92 -13.57 0.97
N PRO A 150 25.57 -12.85 1.92
CA PRO A 150 24.84 -12.06 2.91
C PRO A 150 24.03 -10.91 2.29
N TYR A 151 24.49 -10.33 1.18
CA TYR A 151 23.78 -9.26 0.48
C TYR A 151 22.57 -9.79 -0.28
N LEU A 152 22.70 -10.95 -0.94
CA LEU A 152 21.58 -11.64 -1.59
C LEU A 152 20.50 -12.03 -0.57
N ALA A 153 20.91 -12.57 0.59
CA ALA A 153 19.98 -12.90 1.66
C ALA A 153 19.25 -11.65 2.20
N SER A 154 19.93 -10.50 2.22
CA SER A 154 19.32 -9.24 2.65
C SER A 154 18.27 -8.74 1.64
N LEU A 155 18.51 -8.89 0.34
CA LEU A 155 17.53 -8.60 -0.72
C LEU A 155 16.32 -9.55 -0.64
N GLU A 156 16.56 -10.85 -0.47
CA GLU A 156 15.49 -11.85 -0.33
C GLU A 156 14.60 -11.58 0.90
N SER A 157 15.19 -11.03 1.96
CA SER A 157 14.48 -10.71 3.21
C SER A 157 13.53 -9.51 3.11
N THR A 158 13.53 -8.77 1.99
CA THR A 158 12.64 -7.64 1.73
C THR A 158 11.20 -8.14 1.52
N LYS A 159 10.45 -8.23 2.62
CA LYS A 159 9.17 -8.94 2.73
C LYS A 159 7.94 -8.42 1.96
N PRO A 160 7.83 -7.21 1.36
CA PRO A 160 6.62 -6.90 0.63
C PRO A 160 6.58 -7.72 -0.63
N THR A 161 5.49 -8.46 -0.79
CA THR A 161 5.10 -9.21 -1.98
C THR A 161 5.26 -8.41 -3.29
N GLY A 162 5.20 -7.07 -3.24
CA GLY A 162 5.39 -6.19 -4.40
C GLY A 162 6.83 -6.05 -4.89
N LEU A 163 7.85 -6.07 -4.01
CA LEU A 163 9.26 -5.87 -4.40
C LEU A 163 10.00 -7.18 -4.64
N LYS A 164 9.43 -8.32 -4.25
CA LYS A 164 10.06 -9.63 -4.39
C LYS A 164 10.59 -9.91 -5.80
N ASN A 165 9.81 -9.62 -6.84
CA ASN A 165 10.21 -9.90 -8.22
C ASN A 165 11.34 -8.98 -8.69
N LEU A 166 11.34 -7.73 -8.21
CA LEU A 166 12.43 -6.79 -8.45
C LEU A 166 13.71 -7.25 -7.73
N ALA A 167 13.59 -7.69 -6.48
CA ALA A 167 14.71 -8.26 -5.72
C ALA A 167 15.30 -9.51 -6.42
N LEU A 168 14.45 -10.43 -6.91
CA LEU A 168 14.90 -11.59 -7.69
C LEU A 168 15.64 -11.20 -8.97
N LEU A 169 15.17 -10.16 -9.66
CA LEU A 169 15.82 -9.62 -10.85
C LEU A 169 17.20 -9.04 -10.50
N GLN A 170 17.29 -8.28 -9.41
CA GLN A 170 18.55 -7.71 -8.93
C GLN A 170 19.52 -8.80 -8.45
N GLU A 171 19.05 -9.79 -7.70
CA GLU A 171 19.86 -10.95 -7.28
C GLU A 171 20.47 -11.66 -8.49
N ALA A 172 19.66 -11.93 -9.52
CA ALA A 172 20.15 -12.54 -10.76
C ALA A 172 21.21 -11.69 -11.45
N TYR A 173 21.00 -10.37 -11.52
CA TYR A 173 21.98 -9.44 -12.09
C TYR A 173 23.31 -9.46 -11.33
N LEU A 174 23.29 -9.43 -10.00
CA LEU A 174 24.49 -9.49 -9.16
C LEU A 174 25.22 -10.83 -9.32
N LEU A 175 24.49 -11.94 -9.42
CA LEU A 175 25.06 -13.27 -9.68
C LEU A 175 25.72 -13.35 -11.06
N PHE A 176 25.15 -12.69 -12.08
CA PHE A 176 25.79 -12.59 -13.40
C PHE A 176 27.11 -11.82 -13.34
N GLN A 177 27.17 -10.71 -12.60
CA GLN A 177 28.41 -9.98 -12.39
C GLN A 177 29.46 -10.86 -11.68
N ALA A 178 29.03 -11.69 -10.73
CA ALA A 178 29.88 -12.63 -10.01
C ALA A 178 30.29 -13.88 -10.83
N GLY A 179 29.80 -14.03 -12.06
CA GLY A 179 30.10 -15.17 -12.93
C GLY A 179 29.27 -16.43 -12.67
N GLU A 180 28.34 -16.40 -11.71
CA GLU A 180 27.48 -17.53 -11.33
C GLU A 180 26.21 -17.59 -12.19
N ALA A 181 26.40 -17.74 -13.51
CA ALA A 181 25.30 -17.74 -14.46
C ALA A 181 24.22 -18.77 -14.11
N LYS A 182 24.60 -19.98 -13.67
CA LYS A 182 23.61 -21.04 -13.36
C LYS A 182 22.64 -20.62 -12.24
N GLU A 183 23.15 -20.05 -11.16
CA GLU A 183 22.33 -19.57 -10.04
C GLU A 183 21.49 -18.36 -10.44
N ALA A 184 22.06 -17.44 -11.23
CA ALA A 184 21.33 -16.29 -11.78
C ALA A 184 20.09 -16.74 -12.57
N HIS A 185 20.24 -17.72 -13.46
CA HIS A 185 19.11 -18.27 -14.22
C HIS A 185 18.07 -18.92 -13.31
N GLN A 186 18.47 -19.62 -12.25
CA GLN A 186 17.53 -20.19 -11.28
C GLN A 186 16.68 -19.11 -10.61
N LYS A 187 17.29 -17.98 -10.23
CA LYS A 187 16.56 -16.84 -9.65
C LYS A 187 15.55 -16.24 -10.63
N LEU A 188 15.91 -16.11 -11.92
CA LEU A 188 14.99 -15.63 -12.97
C LEU A 188 13.80 -16.56 -13.23
N LEU A 189 13.95 -17.88 -13.01
CA LEU A 189 12.85 -18.83 -13.13
C LEU A 189 11.79 -18.68 -12.03
N LEU A 190 12.14 -18.04 -10.91
CA LEU A 190 11.21 -17.78 -9.80
C LEU A 190 10.28 -16.60 -10.07
N ILE A 191 10.54 -15.81 -11.13
CA ILE A 191 9.71 -14.67 -11.53
C ILE A 191 8.54 -15.18 -12.39
N PRO A 192 7.27 -15.00 -11.96
CA PRO A 192 6.12 -15.50 -12.70
C PRO A 192 5.78 -14.64 -13.92
N GLU A 193 5.17 -15.26 -14.92
CA GLU A 193 4.89 -14.66 -16.24
C GLU A 193 3.90 -13.50 -16.19
N ASN A 194 3.07 -13.43 -15.16
CA ASN A 194 2.04 -12.40 -15.00
C ASN A 194 2.55 -11.11 -14.33
N THR A 195 3.88 -10.93 -14.25
CA THR A 195 4.49 -9.81 -13.54
C THR A 195 5.07 -8.78 -14.50
N LEU A 196 5.20 -7.54 -14.01
CA LEU A 196 5.82 -6.45 -14.77
C LEU A 196 7.28 -6.71 -15.15
N PHE A 197 7.95 -7.65 -14.50
CA PHE A 197 9.39 -7.93 -14.69
C PHE A 197 9.65 -9.20 -15.51
N TRP A 198 8.62 -9.83 -16.06
CA TRP A 198 8.75 -11.08 -16.79
C TRP A 198 9.57 -10.90 -18.08
N GLU A 199 9.30 -9.83 -18.83
CA GLU A 199 10.00 -9.57 -20.10
C GLU A 199 11.50 -9.34 -19.86
N GLU A 200 11.85 -8.56 -18.82
CA GLU A 200 13.22 -8.34 -18.39
C GLU A 200 13.87 -9.64 -17.93
N ALA A 201 13.14 -10.48 -17.18
CA ALA A 201 13.63 -11.78 -16.76
C ALA A 201 13.92 -12.70 -17.96
N VAL A 202 13.06 -12.71 -18.99
CA VAL A 202 13.31 -13.47 -20.23
C VAL A 202 14.53 -12.93 -20.97
N ASN A 203 14.67 -11.62 -21.08
CA ASN A 203 15.85 -11.01 -21.72
C ASN A 203 17.14 -11.42 -20.99
N LEU A 204 17.13 -11.43 -19.67
CA LEU A 204 18.28 -11.84 -18.85
C LEU A 204 18.54 -13.36 -18.89
N LYS A 205 17.55 -14.21 -19.19
CA LYS A 205 17.77 -15.66 -19.39
C LYS A 205 18.66 -15.99 -20.58
N HIS A 206 18.88 -15.05 -21.49
CA HIS A 206 19.82 -15.22 -22.61
C HIS A 206 21.21 -14.65 -22.30
N TYR A 207 21.37 -13.97 -21.17
CA TYR A 207 22.62 -13.35 -20.76
C TYR A 207 23.62 -14.38 -20.21
N GLY A 208 24.91 -14.19 -20.48
CA GLY A 208 25.96 -15.12 -20.03
C GLY A 208 26.03 -16.46 -20.79
N LEU A 209 25.11 -16.71 -21.73
CA LEU A 209 25.16 -17.86 -22.63
C LEU A 209 26.13 -17.61 -23.80
N LYS A 210 27.44 -17.59 -23.54
CA LYS A 210 28.41 -17.77 -24.64
C LYS A 210 28.22 -19.19 -25.20
N LEU A 211 27.65 -19.28 -26.41
CA LEU A 211 27.63 -20.43 -27.33
C LEU A 211 28.19 -21.73 -26.72
N GLN A 212 27.35 -22.48 -25.99
CA GLN A 212 27.66 -23.88 -25.66
C GLN A 212 27.68 -24.79 -26.90
N SER A 213 27.53 -24.25 -28.13
CA SER A 213 27.54 -25.03 -29.38
C SER A 213 28.93 -25.23 -30.02
N SER A 214 30.02 -24.65 -29.50
CA SER A 214 31.35 -24.76 -30.13
C SER A 214 32.29 -25.77 -29.45
N LYS A 215 31.78 -26.76 -28.73
CA LYS A 215 32.61 -27.80 -28.07
C LYS A 215 32.15 -29.23 -28.36
N GLY A 216 31.61 -29.45 -29.56
CA GLY A 216 31.10 -30.75 -30.02
C GLY A 216 31.53 -31.19 -31.42
N GLU A 217 32.40 -30.43 -32.10
CA GLU A 217 32.99 -30.84 -33.39
C GLU A 217 34.49 -30.58 -33.34
N ASP A 218 35.22 -31.55 -32.82
CA ASP A 218 36.54 -31.92 -33.34
C ASP A 218 36.70 -33.41 -33.00
N LYS A 219 36.34 -34.23 -34.00
CA LYS A 219 36.71 -35.64 -34.11
C LYS A 219 38.05 -35.72 -34.82
#